data_AF-A0A0F9UIX6-F1
#
_entry.id   AF-A0A0F9UIX6-F1
#
_cell.length_a   1.000
_cell.length_b   1.000
_cell.length_c   1.000
_cell.angle_alpha   90.00
_cell.angle_beta   90.00
_cell.angle_gamma   90.00
#
_symmetry.space_group_name_H-M   'P 1'
#
loop_
_entity.id
_entity.type
_entity.pdbx_description
1 polymer ?
#
loop_
_entity_poly.entity_id
_entity_poly.type
_entity_poly.pdbx_seq_one_letter_code
_entity_poly.pdbx_strand_id
1 'polypeptide(L)'
;MRASPRRPERCLLRFANFLNIPIANLCYNRDIVFIKGKHMLKGVKQTAIGILAVFSALTLSACSGGGDSGGSGSSATELKSGVYNIGRLFSNGSTKEGLSLISPTGKFVANLDKASFTFGNISFSASGDISGTIDEFILGPPWKITSGSLSGQVVSSDEANLRAQKDSLSTNSVLLRIPASSDTGLTLEKISTTYNMSDPGKDPVITIAPDGAITGGTGVDQRDCVFNGQVTIPDESTNVFELTYTASLCANDPDEDALGKDRDGEFSGLGTYNASEGELLFYARNKVVAWKFLGTR
;
A
#
# COMPACT_ATOMS: atom_id res chain seq x y z
N MET A 1 45.38 36.96 -0.66
CA MET A 1 46.47 36.11 -0.10
C MET A 1 46.02 35.70 1.30
N ARG A 2 45.89 34.45 1.74
CA ARG A 2 46.18 33.11 1.21
C ARG A 2 45.08 32.18 1.72
N ALA A 3 44.56 31.34 0.82
CA ALA A 3 43.73 30.19 1.17
C ALA A 3 44.61 29.12 1.85
N SER A 4 44.07 28.48 2.90
CA SER A 4 44.69 27.36 3.59
C SER A 4 44.39 26.06 2.83
N PRO A 5 45.39 25.25 2.44
CA PRO A 5 45.15 23.97 1.79
C PRO A 5 44.95 22.86 2.84
N ARG A 6 43.81 22.15 2.79
CA ARG A 6 43.66 20.86 3.45
C ARG A 6 44.33 19.78 2.59
N ARG A 7 45.14 18.94 3.25
CA ARG A 7 45.90 17.84 2.65
C ARG A 7 44.96 16.68 2.27
N PRO A 8 45.31 15.86 1.26
CA PRO A 8 44.60 14.63 0.94
C PRO A 8 44.98 13.52 1.93
N GLU A 9 43.97 12.79 2.41
CA GLU A 9 44.16 11.56 3.16
C GLU A 9 44.68 10.43 2.26
N ARG A 10 45.55 9.61 2.85
CA ARG A 10 46.29 8.54 2.21
C ARG A 10 45.40 7.31 2.06
N CYS A 11 45.21 6.82 0.83
CA CYS A 11 44.83 5.43 0.58
C CYS A 11 46.03 4.52 0.87
N LEU A 12 45.88 3.60 1.81
CA LEU A 12 46.87 2.57 2.14
C LEU A 12 46.46 1.28 1.40
N LEU A 13 47.17 0.98 0.32
CA LEU A 13 47.10 -0.29 -0.43
C LEU A 13 47.90 -1.36 0.32
N ARG A 14 47.27 -2.52 0.59
CA ARG A 14 47.97 -3.80 0.76
C ARG A 14 47.40 -4.82 -0.21
N PHE A 15 48.33 -5.46 -0.91
CA PHE A 15 48.17 -6.54 -1.88
C PHE A 15 47.64 -7.84 -1.25
N ALA A 16 46.75 -8.51 -1.97
CA ALA A 16 46.79 -9.96 -2.17
C ALA A 16 46.09 -10.32 -3.49
N ASN A 17 46.86 -10.85 -4.43
CA ASN A 17 46.39 -11.48 -5.67
C ASN A 17 45.58 -12.73 -5.33
N PHE A 18 44.41 -12.91 -5.94
CA PHE A 18 44.00 -14.09 -6.72
C PHE A 18 42.52 -13.92 -7.12
N LEU A 19 42.22 -14.23 -8.39
CA LEU A 19 40.92 -14.28 -9.09
C LEU A 19 40.49 -13.02 -9.87
N ASN A 20 40.19 -13.29 -11.13
CA ASN A 20 40.01 -12.39 -12.25
C ASN A 20 38.52 -12.02 -12.39
N ILE A 21 38.10 -10.91 -11.77
CA ILE A 21 36.74 -10.36 -11.89
C ILE A 21 36.87 -8.84 -12.12
N PRO A 22 36.17 -8.24 -13.10
CA PRO A 22 36.14 -6.78 -13.24
C PRO A 22 35.34 -6.17 -12.09
N ILE A 23 36.04 -5.51 -11.16
CA ILE A 23 35.44 -4.71 -10.10
C ILE A 23 35.10 -3.33 -10.69
N ALA A 24 33.80 -3.07 -10.88
CA ALA A 24 33.32 -1.71 -11.03
C ALA A 24 33.45 -0.99 -9.67
N ASN A 25 34.21 0.11 -9.66
CA ASN A 25 34.34 0.99 -8.50
C ASN A 25 32.99 1.65 -8.20
N LEU A 26 32.29 1.16 -7.18
CA LEU A 26 31.23 1.90 -6.50
C LEU A 26 31.83 2.55 -5.25
N CYS A 27 32.27 3.79 -5.38
CA CYS A 27 32.41 4.69 -4.24
C CYS A 27 30.99 5.05 -3.77
N TYR A 28 30.43 4.23 -2.89
CA TYR A 28 29.15 4.52 -2.25
C TYR A 28 29.42 5.42 -1.04
N ASN A 29 29.04 6.69 -1.16
CA ASN A 29 29.19 7.68 -0.10
C ASN A 29 28.14 7.38 0.98
N ARG A 30 28.61 7.08 2.20
CA ARG A 30 27.79 6.89 3.39
C ARG A 30 27.39 8.26 3.93
N ASP A 31 26.12 8.60 3.77
CA ASP A 31 25.39 9.47 4.68
C ASP A 31 23.95 8.95 4.82
N ILE A 32 23.80 7.73 5.35
CA ILE A 32 22.52 7.30 5.91
C ILE A 32 22.51 7.77 7.35
N VAL A 33 21.95 8.96 7.55
CA VAL A 33 21.52 9.42 8.86
C VAL A 33 20.41 8.48 9.33
N PHE A 34 20.73 7.70 10.37
CA PHE A 34 19.74 6.96 11.14
C PHE A 34 18.77 7.96 11.79
N ILE A 35 17.63 8.24 11.16
CA ILE A 35 16.48 8.74 11.89
C ILE A 35 15.81 7.52 12.54
N LYS A 36 16.03 7.41 13.84
CA LYS A 36 15.33 6.51 14.75
C LYS A 36 13.87 6.99 14.88
N GLY A 37 13.10 6.89 13.79
CA GLY A 37 11.68 7.17 13.73
C GLY A 37 10.89 6.06 14.41
N LYS A 38 10.86 6.11 15.75
CA LYS A 38 10.08 5.20 16.60
C LYS A 38 8.60 5.63 16.62
N HIS A 39 7.99 5.73 15.46
CA HIS A 39 6.53 5.74 15.28
C HIS A 39 6.14 4.49 14.49
N MET A 40 6.45 3.33 15.07
CA MET A 40 5.57 2.17 14.89
C MET A 40 4.18 2.61 15.34
N LEU A 41 3.17 2.33 14.53
CA LEU A 41 1.75 2.26 14.91
C LEU A 41 1.63 1.67 16.33
N LYS A 42 1.63 2.54 17.36
CA LYS A 42 1.43 2.14 18.75
C LYS A 42 -0.07 2.08 18.96
N GLY A 43 -0.72 1.14 18.28
CA GLY A 43 -2.17 1.00 18.32
C GLY A 43 -2.64 -0.37 17.83
N VAL A 44 -1.98 -0.93 16.82
CA VAL A 44 -2.25 -2.31 16.38
C VAL A 44 -1.40 -3.26 17.21
N LYS A 45 -1.78 -3.50 18.47
CA LYS A 45 -1.26 -4.64 19.23
C LYS A 45 -1.73 -5.93 18.55
N GLN A 46 -0.89 -6.42 17.63
CA GLN A 46 -0.72 -7.82 17.22
C GLN A 46 -1.97 -8.70 17.30
N THR A 47 -2.75 -8.67 16.22
CA THR A 47 -3.51 -9.84 15.73
C THR A 47 -2.63 -10.76 14.86
N ALA A 48 -1.30 -10.64 14.93
CA ALA A 48 -0.34 -11.47 14.19
C ALA A 48 -0.45 -12.98 14.52
N ILE A 49 -1.09 -13.35 15.64
CA ILE A 49 -1.32 -14.75 16.01
C ILE A 49 -2.43 -15.39 15.16
N GLY A 50 -3.39 -14.59 14.64
CA GLY A 50 -4.51 -15.11 13.86
C GLY A 50 -4.11 -15.57 12.45
N ILE A 51 -3.29 -14.78 11.75
CA ILE A 51 -2.97 -15.01 10.33
C ILE A 51 -2.12 -16.29 10.15
N LEU A 52 -1.15 -16.54 11.02
CA LEU A 52 -0.34 -17.77 10.99
C LEU A 52 -1.16 -19.04 11.32
N ALA A 53 -2.20 -18.93 12.15
CA ALA A 53 -3.08 -20.06 12.46
C ALA A 53 -3.95 -20.44 11.26
N VAL A 54 -4.43 -19.46 10.48
CA VAL A 54 -5.22 -19.71 9.25
C VAL A 54 -4.39 -20.42 8.18
N PHE A 55 -3.14 -20.04 7.97
CA PHE A 55 -2.26 -20.74 7.01
C PHE A 55 -1.97 -22.19 7.41
N SER A 56 -2.02 -22.52 8.71
CA SER A 56 -1.79 -23.88 9.20
C SER A 56 -2.96 -24.82 8.93
N ALA A 57 -4.18 -24.30 8.68
CA ALA A 57 -5.35 -25.10 8.34
C ALA A 57 -5.41 -25.50 6.85
N LEU A 58 -4.65 -24.82 5.98
CA LEU A 58 -4.68 -25.05 4.53
C LEU A 58 -3.83 -26.25 4.05
N THR A 59 -3.14 -26.95 4.95
CA THR A 59 -2.18 -28.02 4.58
C THR A 59 -2.57 -29.44 5.02
N LEU A 60 -3.76 -29.67 5.60
CA LEU A 60 -4.08 -30.95 6.27
C LEU A 60 -5.44 -31.59 5.91
N SER A 61 -6.01 -31.39 4.72
CA SER A 61 -7.17 -32.18 4.28
C SER A 61 -6.76 -33.38 3.41
N ALA A 62 -6.06 -34.34 4.02
CA ALA A 62 -5.96 -35.70 3.49
C ALA A 62 -6.28 -36.70 4.62
N CYS A 63 -7.44 -37.35 4.48
CA CYS A 63 -7.92 -38.53 5.20
C CYS A 63 -8.53 -38.33 6.61
N SER A 64 -9.66 -39.02 6.85
CA SER A 64 -10.53 -39.06 8.07
C SER A 64 -11.69 -38.06 8.02
N GLY A 65 -12.98 -38.42 7.98
CA GLY A 65 -13.64 -39.63 8.47
C GLY A 65 -14.70 -39.23 9.50
N GLY A 66 -15.96 -39.07 9.06
CA GLY A 66 -17.22 -39.18 9.82
C GLY A 66 -17.48 -38.22 11.00
N GLY A 67 -18.53 -37.40 10.90
CA GLY A 67 -19.11 -36.71 12.06
C GLY A 67 -20.03 -35.54 11.69
N ASP A 68 -21.29 -35.85 11.40
CA ASP A 68 -22.36 -34.91 11.08
C ASP A 68 -22.88 -34.23 12.36
N SER A 69 -22.79 -32.90 12.46
CA SER A 69 -23.60 -32.11 13.41
C SER A 69 -23.77 -30.69 12.88
N GLY A 70 -24.97 -30.45 12.32
CA GLY A 70 -25.36 -29.22 11.67
C GLY A 70 -25.39 -28.01 12.60
N GLY A 71 -24.49 -27.07 12.33
CA GLY A 71 -24.71 -25.66 12.60
C GLY A 71 -24.91 -24.97 11.26
N SER A 72 -26.15 -24.59 10.92
CA SER A 72 -26.41 -23.64 9.83
C SER A 72 -25.90 -22.25 10.23
N GLY A 73 -24.58 -22.10 10.27
CA GLY A 73 -23.95 -20.81 10.10
C GLY A 73 -24.25 -20.41 8.67
N SER A 74 -25.10 -19.41 8.48
CA SER A 74 -25.30 -18.76 7.20
C SER A 74 -23.94 -18.25 6.74
N SER A 75 -23.23 -19.00 5.88
CA SER A 75 -21.99 -18.55 5.27
C SER A 75 -22.31 -17.24 4.56
N ALA A 76 -21.66 -16.15 4.98
CA ALA A 76 -21.85 -14.87 4.32
C ALA A 76 -21.44 -15.03 2.85
N THR A 77 -22.35 -14.71 1.95
CA THR A 77 -22.09 -14.76 0.50
C THR A 77 -21.37 -13.50 0.02
N GLU A 78 -21.18 -12.51 0.89
CA GLU A 78 -20.56 -11.23 0.58
C GLU A 78 -19.56 -10.83 1.66
N LEU A 79 -18.41 -10.33 1.20
CA LEU A 79 -17.40 -9.70 2.05
C LEU A 79 -17.76 -8.22 2.17
N LYS A 80 -17.83 -7.69 3.40
CA LYS A 80 -18.14 -6.27 3.60
C LYS A 80 -17.06 -5.37 2.99
N SER A 81 -17.39 -4.12 2.69
CA SER A 81 -16.37 -3.10 2.45
C SER A 81 -15.69 -2.73 3.77
N GLY A 82 -14.49 -2.14 3.67
CA GLY A 82 -13.76 -1.65 4.83
C GLY A 82 -12.24 -1.74 4.74
N VAL A 83 -11.63 -1.70 5.91
CA VAL A 83 -10.20 -1.80 6.16
C VAL A 83 -9.84 -3.21 6.62
N TYR A 84 -8.82 -3.78 6.02
CA TYR A 84 -8.41 -5.17 6.21
C TYR A 84 -6.92 -5.26 6.56
N ASN A 85 -6.58 -6.20 7.45
CA ASN A 85 -5.26 -6.80 7.43
C ASN A 85 -5.20 -7.77 6.26
N ILE A 86 -4.11 -7.71 5.49
CA ILE A 86 -3.82 -8.70 4.46
C ILE A 86 -2.55 -9.45 4.81
N GLY A 87 -2.60 -10.77 4.84
CA GLY A 87 -1.44 -11.64 4.97
C GLY A 87 -1.20 -12.39 3.67
N ARG A 88 0.04 -12.38 3.14
CA ARG A 88 0.42 -13.11 1.92
C ARG A 88 1.48 -14.17 2.24
N LEU A 89 1.26 -15.40 1.78
CA LEU A 89 2.24 -16.49 1.83
C LEU A 89 2.93 -16.62 0.46
N PHE A 90 4.25 -16.51 0.46
CA PHE A 90 5.07 -16.67 -0.74
C PHE A 90 5.50 -18.13 -0.92
N SER A 91 5.87 -18.50 -2.14
CA SER A 91 6.28 -19.87 -2.51
C SER A 91 7.52 -20.36 -1.74
N ASN A 92 8.35 -19.44 -1.25
CA ASN A 92 9.51 -19.75 -0.40
C ASN A 92 9.13 -19.96 1.09
N GLY A 93 7.84 -19.98 1.44
CA GLY A 93 7.34 -20.13 2.80
C GLY A 93 7.38 -18.86 3.64
N SER A 94 7.95 -17.75 3.14
CA SER A 94 7.93 -16.47 3.85
C SER A 94 6.53 -15.85 3.82
N THR A 95 6.20 -15.08 4.85
CA THR A 95 4.95 -14.32 4.94
C THR A 95 5.22 -12.83 4.97
N LYS A 96 4.28 -12.05 4.43
CA LYS A 96 4.20 -10.60 4.65
C LYS A 96 2.80 -10.23 5.08
N GLU A 97 2.72 -9.21 5.91
CA GLU A 97 1.46 -8.62 6.36
C GLU A 97 1.41 -7.15 5.94
N GLY A 98 0.21 -6.66 5.71
CA GLY A 98 -0.02 -5.30 5.27
C GLY A 98 -1.46 -4.85 5.47
N LEU A 99 -1.79 -3.74 4.84
CA LEU A 99 -3.13 -3.17 4.87
C LEU A 99 -3.81 -3.36 3.50
N SER A 100 -5.10 -3.61 3.52
CA SER A 100 -5.93 -3.60 2.33
C SER A 100 -7.21 -2.79 2.57
N LEU A 101 -7.69 -2.15 1.50
CA LEU A 101 -8.94 -1.39 1.48
C LEU A 101 -9.85 -1.99 0.40
N ILE A 102 -11.12 -2.19 0.75
CA ILE A 102 -12.17 -2.61 -0.18
C ILE A 102 -13.28 -1.57 -0.13
N SER A 103 -13.55 -0.95 -1.27
CA SER A 103 -14.66 -0.01 -1.44
C SER A 103 -15.98 -0.74 -1.69
N PRO A 104 -17.14 -0.18 -1.30
CA PRO A 104 -18.46 -0.65 -1.72
C PRO A 104 -18.63 -0.80 -3.24
N THR A 105 -17.84 -0.09 -4.05
CA THR A 105 -17.91 -0.20 -5.53
C THR A 105 -17.12 -1.38 -6.10
N GLY A 106 -16.47 -2.17 -5.24
CA GLY A 106 -15.60 -3.27 -5.65
C GLY A 106 -14.16 -2.86 -5.94
N LYS A 107 -13.79 -1.56 -5.82
CA LYS A 107 -12.37 -1.17 -5.89
C LYS A 107 -11.58 -1.81 -4.75
N PHE A 108 -10.36 -2.23 -5.06
CA PHE A 108 -9.47 -2.93 -4.14
C PHE A 108 -8.07 -2.31 -4.15
N VAL A 109 -7.49 -2.15 -2.96
CA VAL A 109 -6.09 -1.82 -2.75
C VAL A 109 -5.50 -2.77 -1.73
N ALA A 110 -4.25 -3.21 -1.92
CA ALA A 110 -3.43 -3.82 -0.90
C ALA A 110 -2.01 -3.26 -0.92
N ASN A 111 -1.44 -3.09 0.27
CA ASN A 111 -0.07 -2.65 0.47
C ASN A 111 0.62 -3.56 1.49
N LEU A 112 1.53 -4.41 1.02
CA LEU A 112 2.24 -5.40 1.84
C LEU A 112 3.55 -4.88 2.43
N ASP A 113 4.18 -3.91 1.78
CA ASP A 113 5.40 -3.29 2.27
C ASP A 113 5.59 -1.90 1.66
N LYS A 114 6.70 -1.23 1.97
CA LYS A 114 6.99 0.11 1.45
C LYS A 114 7.17 0.17 -0.07
N ALA A 115 7.34 -0.99 -0.72
CA ALA A 115 7.74 -1.09 -2.11
C ALA A 115 6.69 -1.81 -3.00
N SER A 116 5.55 -2.24 -2.46
CA SER A 116 4.58 -3.04 -3.19
C SER A 116 3.15 -2.59 -2.93
N PHE A 117 2.47 -2.23 -4.01
CA PHE A 117 1.06 -1.85 -4.01
C PHE A 117 0.31 -2.68 -5.04
N THR A 118 -0.79 -3.29 -4.66
CA THR A 118 -1.70 -3.97 -5.57
C THR A 118 -2.99 -3.17 -5.64
N PHE A 119 -3.47 -2.90 -6.85
CA PHE A 119 -4.72 -2.20 -7.07
C PHE A 119 -5.58 -3.01 -8.03
N GLY A 120 -6.89 -2.99 -7.87
CA GLY A 120 -7.76 -3.77 -8.73
C GLY A 120 -9.24 -3.47 -8.54
N ASN A 121 -10.05 -4.30 -9.17
CA ASN A 121 -11.49 -4.38 -8.92
C ASN A 121 -11.84 -5.84 -8.61
N ILE A 122 -12.71 -6.03 -7.64
CA ILE A 122 -13.22 -7.32 -7.20
C ILE A 122 -14.74 -7.33 -7.30
N SER A 123 -15.27 -8.49 -7.63
CA SER A 123 -16.69 -8.79 -7.74
C SER A 123 -16.98 -10.08 -7.00
N PHE A 124 -18.17 -10.16 -6.42
CA PHE A 124 -18.63 -11.30 -5.63
C PHE A 124 -19.76 -12.02 -6.37
N SER A 125 -19.71 -13.35 -6.44
CA SER A 125 -20.83 -14.16 -6.90
C SER A 125 -21.81 -14.40 -5.75
N ALA A 126 -23.02 -14.88 -6.07
CA ALA A 126 -24.00 -15.28 -5.06
C ALA A 126 -23.53 -16.47 -4.20
N SER A 127 -22.56 -17.26 -4.67
CA SER A 127 -21.91 -18.35 -3.92
C SER A 127 -20.72 -17.88 -3.08
N GLY A 128 -20.42 -16.58 -3.06
CA GLY A 128 -19.26 -16.01 -2.36
C GLY A 128 -17.93 -16.22 -3.09
N ASP A 129 -17.95 -16.61 -4.36
CA ASP A 129 -16.73 -16.63 -5.17
C ASP A 129 -16.28 -15.20 -5.46
N ILE A 130 -14.98 -14.95 -5.32
CA ILE A 130 -14.36 -13.67 -5.62
C ILE A 130 -13.70 -13.77 -6.99
N SER A 131 -13.92 -12.77 -7.83
CA SER A 131 -13.24 -12.62 -9.12
C SER A 131 -12.84 -11.18 -9.36
N GLY A 132 -11.76 -10.95 -10.10
CA GLY A 132 -11.27 -9.59 -10.32
C GLY A 132 -10.00 -9.53 -11.16
N THR A 133 -9.55 -8.31 -11.39
CA THR A 133 -8.26 -8.01 -12.02
C THR A 133 -7.45 -7.11 -11.12
N ILE A 134 -6.13 -7.28 -11.15
CA ILE A 134 -5.19 -6.48 -10.35
C ILE A 134 -4.01 -6.04 -11.19
N ASP A 135 -3.44 -4.90 -10.84
CA ASP A 135 -2.07 -4.53 -11.20
C ASP A 135 -1.25 -4.32 -9.94
N GLU A 136 -0.11 -5.00 -9.88
CA GLU A 136 0.88 -4.86 -8.83
C GLU A 136 1.99 -3.91 -9.30
N PHE A 137 2.18 -2.84 -8.54
CA PHE A 137 3.25 -1.87 -8.66
C PHE A 137 4.34 -2.23 -7.68
N ILE A 138 5.50 -2.62 -8.20
CA ILE A 138 6.71 -2.87 -7.42
C ILE A 138 7.66 -1.71 -7.64
N LEU A 139 7.89 -0.96 -6.58
CA LEU A 139 8.93 0.07 -6.48
C LEU A 139 10.30 -0.61 -6.57
N GLY A 140 11.05 -0.27 -7.61
CA GLY A 140 12.43 -0.63 -7.80
C GLY A 140 12.98 0.06 -9.05
N PRO A 141 14.29 0.01 -9.28
CA PRO A 141 14.89 0.44 -10.54
C PRO A 141 14.87 -0.71 -11.56
N PRO A 142 14.05 -0.67 -12.63
CA PRO A 142 12.93 0.23 -12.93
C PRO A 142 11.60 -0.23 -12.30
N TRP A 143 10.62 0.68 -12.24
CA TRP A 143 9.27 0.35 -11.77
C TRP A 143 8.73 -0.83 -12.57
N LYS A 144 8.22 -1.83 -11.84
CA LYS A 144 7.64 -3.00 -12.48
C LYS A 144 6.15 -3.04 -12.19
N ILE A 145 5.38 -2.97 -13.28
CA ILE A 145 3.94 -3.17 -13.24
C ILE A 145 3.63 -4.59 -13.70
N THR A 146 2.88 -5.32 -12.89
CA THR A 146 2.51 -6.70 -13.14
C THR A 146 1.00 -6.84 -13.06
N SER A 147 0.33 -6.93 -14.21
CA SER A 147 -1.10 -7.20 -14.31
C SER A 147 -1.41 -8.69 -14.17
N GLY A 148 -2.51 -9.02 -13.49
CA GLY A 148 -2.97 -10.39 -13.29
C GLY A 148 -4.45 -10.47 -12.93
N SER A 149 -4.91 -11.68 -12.67
CA SER A 149 -6.26 -11.95 -12.16
C SER A 149 -6.24 -12.13 -10.65
N LEU A 150 -7.33 -11.76 -10.00
CA LEU A 150 -7.60 -12.09 -8.61
C LEU A 150 -8.81 -13.04 -8.58
N SER A 151 -8.69 -14.12 -7.83
CA SER A 151 -9.81 -15.00 -7.51
C SER A 151 -9.82 -15.31 -6.01
N GLY A 152 -10.88 -15.92 -5.50
CA GLY A 152 -10.95 -16.22 -4.08
C GLY A 152 -12.30 -16.73 -3.64
N GLN A 153 -12.47 -16.84 -2.32
CA GLN A 153 -13.69 -17.26 -1.67
C GLN A 153 -13.91 -16.43 -0.41
N VAL A 154 -15.14 -15.93 -0.24
CA VAL A 154 -15.61 -15.34 1.02
C VAL A 154 -15.75 -16.47 2.05
N VAL A 155 -15.07 -16.32 3.17
CA VAL A 155 -15.15 -17.26 4.32
C VAL A 155 -16.22 -16.77 5.30
N SER A 156 -16.25 -15.46 5.54
CA SER A 156 -17.27 -14.77 6.32
C SER A 156 -17.39 -13.31 5.86
N SER A 157 -18.30 -12.52 6.43
CA SER A 157 -18.42 -11.10 6.07
C SER A 157 -17.14 -10.30 6.36
N ASP A 158 -16.27 -10.84 7.20
CA ASP A 158 -15.04 -10.20 7.69
C ASP A 158 -13.78 -10.95 7.23
N GLU A 159 -13.90 -12.05 6.48
CA GLU A 159 -12.76 -12.87 6.08
C GLU A 159 -12.91 -13.40 4.66
N ALA A 160 -11.81 -13.33 3.90
CA ALA A 160 -11.73 -13.92 2.57
C ALA A 160 -10.35 -14.51 2.29
N ASN A 161 -10.34 -15.59 1.51
CA ASN A 161 -9.15 -16.15 0.92
C ASN A 161 -9.02 -15.64 -0.52
N LEU A 162 -7.86 -15.11 -0.87
CA LEU A 162 -7.56 -14.58 -2.19
C LEU A 162 -6.40 -15.33 -2.83
N ARG A 163 -6.45 -15.42 -4.16
CA ARG A 163 -5.41 -15.94 -5.02
C ARG A 163 -5.15 -14.94 -6.13
N ALA A 164 -3.96 -14.36 -6.15
CA ALA A 164 -3.48 -13.55 -7.25
C ALA A 164 -2.69 -14.44 -8.23
N GLN A 165 -2.99 -14.35 -9.52
CA GLN A 165 -2.37 -15.17 -10.55
C GLN A 165 -1.95 -14.35 -11.77
N LYS A 166 -0.74 -14.65 -12.26
CA LYS A 166 -0.25 -14.21 -13.57
C LYS A 166 0.58 -15.34 -14.16
N ASP A 167 0.22 -15.79 -15.36
CA ASP A 167 0.85 -16.93 -16.03
C ASP A 167 0.89 -18.15 -15.09
N SER A 168 2.08 -18.71 -14.84
CA SER A 168 2.31 -19.81 -13.90
C SER A 168 2.57 -19.36 -12.46
N LEU A 169 2.66 -18.05 -12.20
CA LEU A 169 2.90 -17.51 -10.86
C LEU A 169 1.59 -17.31 -10.13
N SER A 170 1.53 -17.79 -8.89
CA SER A 170 0.38 -17.68 -8.02
C SER A 170 0.81 -17.33 -6.60
N THR A 171 0.07 -16.44 -5.95
CA THR A 171 0.23 -16.14 -4.53
C THR A 171 -1.11 -16.22 -3.83
N ASN A 172 -1.11 -16.73 -2.59
CA ASN A 172 -2.31 -16.83 -1.76
C ASN A 172 -2.24 -15.76 -0.68
N SER A 173 -3.36 -15.10 -0.43
CA SER A 173 -3.50 -14.10 0.61
C SER A 173 -4.77 -14.35 1.43
N VAL A 174 -4.74 -13.95 2.69
CA VAL A 174 -5.90 -13.95 3.59
C VAL A 174 -6.22 -12.50 3.93
N LEU A 175 -7.49 -12.14 3.83
CA LEU A 175 -8.02 -10.87 4.28
C LEU A 175 -8.75 -11.05 5.60
N LEU A 176 -8.44 -10.21 6.59
CA LEU A 176 -9.15 -10.12 7.86
C LEU A 176 -9.59 -8.68 8.09
N ARG A 177 -10.90 -8.45 8.09
CA ARG A 177 -11.49 -7.12 8.29
C ARG A 177 -11.12 -6.61 9.68
N ILE A 178 -11.00 -5.29 9.81
CA ILE A 178 -10.77 -4.60 11.07
C ILE A 178 -12.05 -3.81 11.40
N PRO A 179 -13.05 -4.41 12.09
CA PRO A 179 -14.32 -3.74 12.38
C PRO A 179 -14.14 -2.38 13.07
N ALA A 180 -13.23 -2.31 14.05
CA ALA A 180 -12.94 -1.08 14.79
C ALA A 180 -12.42 0.08 13.91
N SER A 181 -11.80 -0.22 12.76
CA SER A 181 -11.39 0.79 11.78
C SER A 181 -12.42 0.99 10.69
N SER A 182 -13.17 -0.05 10.34
CA SER A 182 -14.06 -0.06 9.17
C SER A 182 -15.44 0.52 9.46
N ASP A 183 -15.98 0.29 10.66
CA ASP A 183 -17.36 0.62 11.03
C ASP A 183 -17.50 1.98 11.73
N THR A 184 -16.48 2.84 11.63
CA THR A 184 -16.48 4.18 12.24
C THR A 184 -17.30 5.21 11.45
N GLY A 185 -17.66 4.87 10.21
CA GLY A 185 -18.33 5.73 9.25
C GLY A 185 -17.52 6.97 8.85
N LEU A 186 -17.74 7.46 7.64
CA LEU A 186 -17.01 8.57 7.06
C LEU A 186 -17.95 9.55 6.38
N THR A 187 -17.67 10.85 6.52
CA THR A 187 -18.36 11.91 5.78
C THR A 187 -17.32 12.89 5.25
N LEU A 188 -17.66 13.68 4.24
CA LEU A 188 -16.73 14.66 3.67
C LEU A 188 -16.34 15.72 4.70
N GLU A 189 -17.25 16.11 5.59
CA GLU A 189 -16.97 17.06 6.66
C GLU A 189 -15.93 16.53 7.66
N LYS A 190 -15.92 15.22 7.95
CA LYS A 190 -14.94 14.61 8.86
C LYS A 190 -13.51 14.68 8.30
N ILE A 191 -13.37 14.61 6.97
CA ILE A 191 -12.07 14.62 6.29
C ILE A 191 -11.75 15.96 5.63
N SER A 192 -12.62 16.96 5.77
CA SER A 192 -12.39 18.26 5.15
C SER A 192 -11.41 19.08 5.98
N THR A 193 -10.17 19.11 5.53
CA THR A 193 -9.07 19.90 6.09
C THR A 193 -7.86 19.82 5.16
N THR A 194 -6.80 20.54 5.52
CA THR A 194 -5.46 20.34 4.98
C THR A 194 -4.73 19.25 5.79
N TYR A 195 -4.07 18.34 5.08
CA TYR A 195 -3.22 17.29 5.61
C TYR A 195 -1.80 17.48 5.09
N ASN A 196 -0.83 17.36 5.99
CA ASN A 196 0.58 17.48 5.68
C ASN A 196 1.25 16.11 5.90
N MET A 197 1.93 15.60 4.88
CA MET A 197 2.79 14.44 5.05
C MET A 197 4.16 14.91 5.55
N SER A 198 4.54 14.50 6.75
CA SER A 198 5.88 14.77 7.28
C SER A 198 6.89 13.80 6.66
N ASP A 199 7.33 14.10 5.44
CA ASP A 199 8.38 13.33 4.74
C ASP A 199 9.54 14.27 4.38
N PRO A 200 10.76 14.04 4.92
CA PRO A 200 11.88 14.94 4.73
C PRO A 200 12.14 15.27 3.25
N GLY A 201 11.91 16.54 2.87
CA GLY A 201 12.34 17.11 1.60
C GLY A 201 11.27 17.26 0.52
N LYS A 202 10.03 16.77 0.71
CA LYS A 202 8.96 16.91 -0.30
C LYS A 202 7.62 17.41 0.24
N ASP A 203 7.39 17.31 1.54
CA ASP A 203 6.22 17.78 2.31
C ASP A 203 4.93 17.93 1.48
N PRO A 204 4.38 16.85 0.87
CA PRO A 204 3.15 16.98 0.11
C PRO A 204 2.02 17.42 1.03
N VAL A 205 1.25 18.38 0.52
CA VAL A 205 0.08 18.93 1.17
C VAL A 205 -1.15 18.59 0.34
N ILE A 206 -2.17 18.04 0.99
CA ILE A 206 -3.47 17.75 0.39
C ILE A 206 -4.55 18.45 1.20
N THR A 207 -5.38 19.24 0.54
CA THR A 207 -6.57 19.86 1.11
C THR A 207 -7.80 19.24 0.49
N ILE A 208 -8.72 18.77 1.35
CA ILE A 208 -10.04 18.27 0.96
C ILE A 208 -11.07 19.31 1.41
N ALA A 209 -11.80 19.88 0.46
CA ALA A 209 -12.90 20.79 0.75
C ALA A 209 -14.16 20.02 1.20
N PRO A 210 -15.17 20.70 1.79
CA PRO A 210 -16.38 20.02 2.27
C PRO A 210 -17.22 19.36 1.17
N ASP A 211 -17.07 19.80 -0.07
CA ASP A 211 -17.67 19.18 -1.26
C ASP A 211 -16.82 18.02 -1.82
N GLY A 212 -15.71 17.70 -1.16
CA GLY A 212 -14.76 16.66 -1.54
C GLY A 212 -13.73 17.08 -2.58
N ALA A 213 -13.72 18.35 -3.04
CA ALA A 213 -12.71 18.81 -3.96
C ALA A 213 -11.30 18.69 -3.34
N ILE A 214 -10.37 18.10 -4.09
CA ILE A 214 -8.97 17.94 -3.71
C ILE A 214 -8.17 19.07 -4.35
N THR A 215 -7.39 19.77 -3.54
CA THR A 215 -6.32 20.67 -4.01
C THR A 215 -5.04 20.38 -3.24
N GLY A 216 -3.87 20.64 -3.80
CA GLY A 216 -2.62 20.42 -3.10
C GLY A 216 -1.39 20.45 -3.99
N GLY A 217 -0.26 20.09 -3.40
CA GLY A 217 0.97 19.92 -4.15
C GLY A 217 2.19 19.58 -3.31
N THR A 218 3.35 19.51 -3.97
CA THR A 218 4.67 19.36 -3.33
C THR A 218 5.51 20.63 -3.44
N GLY A 219 6.48 20.77 -2.54
CA GLY A 219 7.49 21.83 -2.57
C GLY A 219 7.05 23.15 -1.93
N VAL A 220 7.99 24.11 -1.86
CA VAL A 220 7.74 25.45 -1.30
C VAL A 220 6.75 26.19 -2.21
N ASP A 221 5.58 26.48 -1.67
CA ASP A 221 4.44 27.10 -2.37
C ASP A 221 3.69 26.18 -3.37
N GLN A 222 3.74 24.84 -3.22
CA GLN A 222 2.98 23.87 -4.04
C GLN A 222 3.29 23.91 -5.56
N ARG A 223 4.48 24.37 -5.95
CA ARG A 223 4.86 24.60 -7.35
C ARG A 223 5.48 23.41 -8.06
N ASP A 224 5.88 22.36 -7.33
CA ASP A 224 6.70 21.28 -7.90
C ASP A 224 5.90 20.06 -8.34
N CYS A 225 4.61 19.96 -8.00
CA CYS A 225 3.64 18.98 -8.48
C CYS A 225 2.29 19.43 -7.93
N VAL A 226 1.30 19.69 -8.79
CA VAL A 226 -0.01 20.22 -8.41
C VAL A 226 -1.04 19.10 -8.47
N PHE A 227 -1.85 18.98 -7.42
CA PHE A 227 -2.94 17.99 -7.32
C PHE A 227 -4.30 18.68 -7.38
N ASN A 228 -5.15 18.26 -8.31
CA ASN A 228 -6.55 18.72 -8.39
C ASN A 228 -7.47 17.52 -8.62
N GLY A 229 -8.52 17.37 -7.82
CA GLY A 229 -9.36 16.18 -7.92
C GLY A 229 -10.60 16.20 -7.05
N GLN A 230 -11.08 15.01 -6.73
CA GLN A 230 -12.33 14.79 -6.00
C GLN A 230 -12.21 13.54 -5.12
N VAL A 231 -12.74 13.64 -3.91
CA VAL A 231 -13.07 12.52 -3.03
C VAL A 231 -14.55 12.19 -3.16
N THR A 232 -14.87 10.90 -3.17
CA THR A 232 -16.24 10.41 -3.02
C THR A 232 -16.31 9.38 -1.90
N ILE A 233 -17.44 9.33 -1.20
CA ILE A 233 -17.70 8.35 -0.15
C ILE A 233 -18.93 7.54 -0.61
N PRO A 234 -18.71 6.35 -1.21
CA PRO A 234 -19.81 5.56 -1.76
C PRO A 234 -20.78 5.04 -0.69
N ASP A 235 -20.29 4.84 0.54
CA ASP A 235 -21.07 4.39 1.69
C ASP A 235 -20.52 5.04 2.97
N GLU A 236 -21.27 5.99 3.52
CA GLU A 236 -20.90 6.73 4.74
C GLU A 236 -20.86 5.85 6.00
N SER A 237 -21.42 4.63 5.96
CA SER A 237 -21.32 3.68 7.06
C SER A 237 -19.93 3.05 7.17
N THR A 238 -19.10 3.17 6.14
CA THR A 238 -17.75 2.58 6.10
C THR A 238 -16.64 3.63 6.05
N ASN A 239 -15.51 3.31 6.69
CA ASN A 239 -14.33 4.17 6.70
C ASN A 239 -13.42 3.96 5.49
N VAL A 240 -14.03 4.00 4.30
CA VAL A 240 -13.33 3.92 3.02
C VAL A 240 -13.88 5.01 2.10
N PHE A 241 -12.98 5.81 1.54
CA PHE A 241 -13.31 6.75 0.49
C PHE A 241 -12.57 6.41 -0.79
N GLU A 242 -13.12 6.86 -1.90
CA GLU A 242 -12.46 6.82 -3.20
C GLU A 242 -11.97 8.20 -3.56
N LEU A 243 -10.91 8.25 -4.35
CA LEU A 243 -10.38 9.51 -4.85
C LEU A 243 -9.94 9.37 -6.30
N THR A 244 -10.06 10.48 -7.01
CA THR A 244 -9.48 10.69 -8.33
C THR A 244 -8.87 12.08 -8.38
N TYR A 245 -7.65 12.23 -8.87
CA TYR A 245 -7.03 13.55 -9.06
C TYR A 245 -6.06 13.54 -10.24
N THR A 246 -5.89 14.70 -10.85
CA THR A 246 -4.82 14.97 -11.81
C THR A 246 -3.60 15.50 -11.07
N ALA A 247 -2.46 14.86 -11.27
CA ALA A 247 -1.15 15.40 -10.94
C ALA A 247 -0.55 16.10 -12.17
N SER A 248 0.05 17.27 -11.98
CA SER A 248 0.65 18.03 -13.08
C SER A 248 1.87 18.83 -12.62
N LEU A 249 2.76 19.15 -13.57
CA LEU A 249 3.98 19.93 -13.32
C LEU A 249 4.94 19.25 -12.34
N CYS A 250 4.91 17.92 -12.27
CA CYS A 250 5.71 17.19 -11.30
C CYS A 250 7.19 17.27 -11.70
N ALA A 251 8.04 17.82 -10.83
CA ALA A 251 9.47 17.98 -11.05
C ALA A 251 10.16 16.60 -11.04
N ASN A 252 11.27 16.46 -11.76
CA ASN A 252 12.12 15.27 -11.62
C ASN A 252 12.72 15.24 -10.22
N ASP A 253 12.85 14.04 -9.68
CA ASP A 253 13.48 13.83 -8.38
C ASP A 253 14.77 13.04 -8.60
N PRO A 254 15.94 13.57 -8.20
CA PRO A 254 17.21 12.87 -8.42
C PRO A 254 17.34 11.58 -7.60
N ASP A 255 16.53 11.42 -6.54
CA ASP A 255 16.56 10.27 -5.64
C ASP A 255 15.47 9.24 -5.96
N GLU A 256 14.64 9.48 -6.99
CA GLU A 256 13.63 8.53 -7.46
C GLU A 256 13.87 8.09 -8.91
N ASP A 257 13.59 6.81 -9.17
CA ASP A 257 13.66 6.26 -10.53
C ASP A 257 12.55 6.79 -11.45
N ALA A 258 11.41 7.17 -10.88
CA ALA A 258 10.32 7.78 -11.63
C ALA A 258 10.68 9.22 -12.01
N LEU A 259 10.50 9.56 -13.28
CA LEU A 259 10.63 10.93 -13.75
C LEU A 259 9.38 11.73 -13.40
N GLY A 260 9.50 13.05 -13.39
CA GLY A 260 8.38 13.96 -13.16
C GLY A 260 7.19 13.69 -14.09
N LYS A 261 7.46 13.47 -15.38
CA LYS A 261 6.46 13.07 -16.38
C LYS A 261 5.75 11.74 -16.09
N ASP A 262 6.37 10.84 -15.33
CA ASP A 262 5.77 9.55 -14.95
C ASP A 262 4.80 9.74 -13.78
N ARG A 263 5.01 10.81 -13.00
CA ARG A 263 4.14 11.28 -11.91
C ARG A 263 3.03 12.21 -12.38
N ASP A 264 3.11 12.79 -13.57
CA ASP A 264 2.00 13.53 -14.18
C ASP A 264 0.86 12.57 -14.62
N GLY A 265 -0.38 13.05 -14.57
CA GLY A 265 -1.56 12.38 -15.13
C GLY A 265 -2.66 12.07 -14.12
N GLU A 266 -3.62 11.26 -14.55
CA GLU A 266 -4.79 10.89 -13.76
C GLU A 266 -4.49 9.76 -12.78
N PHE A 267 -4.72 10.04 -11.50
CA PHE A 267 -4.63 9.09 -10.41
C PHE A 267 -6.01 8.68 -9.94
N SER A 268 -6.12 7.42 -9.52
CA SER A 268 -7.29 6.90 -8.82
C SER A 268 -6.84 6.03 -7.64
N GLY A 269 -7.63 6.00 -6.58
CA GLY A 269 -7.21 5.38 -5.34
C GLY A 269 -8.32 5.13 -4.34
N LEU A 270 -7.90 4.54 -3.22
CA LEU A 270 -8.70 4.32 -2.03
C LEU A 270 -7.98 4.90 -0.81
N GLY A 271 -8.75 5.41 0.14
CA GLY A 271 -8.22 5.87 1.40
C GLY A 271 -9.13 5.57 2.58
N THR A 272 -8.60 5.84 3.77
CA THR A 272 -9.26 5.68 5.07
C THR A 272 -8.81 6.80 6.00
N TYR A 273 -9.59 7.08 7.05
CA TYR A 273 -9.33 8.16 7.99
C TYR A 273 -9.26 7.64 9.43
N ASN A 274 -8.19 8.00 10.15
CA ASN A 274 -8.08 7.77 11.58
C ASN A 274 -8.45 9.04 12.35
N ALA A 275 -9.69 9.14 12.81
CA ALA A 275 -10.19 10.30 13.55
C ALA A 275 -9.45 10.54 14.88
N SER A 276 -8.95 9.49 15.53
CA SER A 276 -8.27 9.61 16.82
C SER A 276 -6.90 10.28 16.72
N GLU A 277 -6.22 10.07 15.59
CA GLU A 277 -4.89 10.62 15.31
C GLU A 277 -4.96 11.79 14.32
N GLY A 278 -6.11 12.04 13.70
CA GLY A 278 -6.27 13.05 12.67
C GLY A 278 -5.54 12.71 11.37
N GLU A 279 -5.34 11.41 11.09
CA GLU A 279 -4.53 10.94 9.96
C GLU A 279 -5.39 10.54 8.77
N LEU A 280 -5.00 10.98 7.59
CA LEU A 280 -5.52 10.53 6.31
C LEU A 280 -4.51 9.61 5.65
N LEU A 281 -4.91 8.38 5.36
CA LEU A 281 -4.14 7.43 4.59
C LEU A 281 -4.84 7.17 3.27
N PHE A 282 -4.14 7.33 2.16
CA PHE A 282 -4.62 6.82 0.89
C PHE A 282 -3.52 6.22 0.03
N TYR A 283 -3.95 5.37 -0.88
CA TYR A 283 -3.15 4.78 -1.93
C TYR A 283 -3.76 5.15 -3.26
N ALA A 284 -2.95 5.70 -4.15
CA ALA A 284 -3.39 6.10 -5.48
C ALA A 284 -2.41 5.58 -6.53
N ARG A 285 -2.87 5.42 -7.77
CA ARG A 285 -2.02 5.06 -8.89
C ARG A 285 -2.47 5.77 -10.16
N ASN A 286 -1.51 5.99 -11.05
CA ASN A 286 -1.78 6.19 -12.47
C ASN A 286 -1.37 4.91 -13.24
N LYS A 287 -1.11 5.02 -14.54
CA LYS A 287 -0.68 3.88 -15.38
C LYS A 287 0.80 3.50 -15.24
N VAL A 288 1.59 4.28 -14.48
CA VAL A 288 3.06 4.20 -14.45
C VAL A 288 3.57 4.03 -13.02
N VAL A 289 3.06 4.82 -12.07
CA VAL A 289 3.49 4.86 -10.68
C VAL A 289 2.31 4.71 -9.72
N ALA A 290 2.64 4.32 -8.49
CA ALA A 290 1.72 4.31 -7.36
C ALA A 290 2.26 5.20 -6.25
N TRP A 291 1.37 5.73 -5.43
CA TRP A 291 1.69 6.62 -4.33
C TRP A 291 0.90 6.21 -3.09
N LYS A 292 1.59 6.26 -1.95
CA LYS A 292 0.98 6.21 -0.63
C LYS A 292 1.13 7.58 -0.01
N PHE A 293 0.02 8.19 0.36
CA PHE A 293 -0.01 9.39 1.18
C PHE A 293 -0.43 9.01 2.59
N LEU A 294 0.33 9.47 3.59
CA LEU A 294 -0.04 9.41 5.00
C LEU A 294 0.19 10.80 5.60
N GLY A 295 -0.88 11.58 5.71
CA GLY A 295 -0.81 12.96 6.19
C GLY A 295 -1.59 13.16 7.48
N THR A 296 -1.18 14.15 8.27
CA THR A 296 -1.84 14.56 9.50
C THR A 296 -2.35 15.99 9.36
N ARG A 297 -3.51 16.28 9.94
CA ARG A 297 -4.04 17.65 10.00
C ARG A 297 -3.39 18.48 11.10
#